data_AF-A0A514BPP9-F1
#
_entry.id   AF-A0A514BPP9-F1
#
_cell.length_a   1.000
_cell.length_b   1.000
_cell.length_c   1.000
_cell.angle_alpha   90.00
_cell.angle_beta   90.00
_cell.angle_gamma   90.00
#
_symmetry.space_group_name_H-M   'P 1'
#
loop_
_entity.id
_entity.type
_entity.pdbx_description
1 polymer ?
#
loop_
_entity_poly.entity_id
_entity_poly.type
_entity_poly.pdbx_seq_one_letter_code
_entity_poly.pdbx_strand_id
1 'polypeptide(L)'
;MAALRTIAMALLLAFLPLPALATGGNPLDVVVDVRRPHTEGVTVMAVTPGGNGERIGLRVGDRIIEANGRSLTDTLKPSRMLAEATSGGDSLRLRVIRDGQTLILDGSVVEAAAPAVEGCGYISTLGTLPHVRDKLYPVVIVDIDGTGTPLEANRHRLPAGLHVVVVNERIGGIRFNEMLRRQRDRMQVREGARAGKALLVDVQPGKRYLLGARFLDDNLGVRTISDNAYWEPLVWKVVDEDCR
;
A
#
# COMPACT_ATOMS: atom_id res chain seq x y z
N MET A 1 3.84 -5.74 -65.77
CA MET A 1 2.74 -5.82 -64.79
C MET A 1 3.29 -6.47 -63.53
N ALA A 2 3.63 -5.67 -62.52
CA ALA A 2 4.29 -6.12 -61.29
C ALA A 2 3.24 -6.39 -60.19
N ALA A 3 3.51 -7.43 -59.41
CA ALA A 3 2.65 -8.05 -58.41
C ALA A 3 2.46 -7.18 -57.15
N LEU A 4 1.29 -7.31 -56.51
CA LEU A 4 1.09 -6.93 -55.11
C LEU A 4 0.66 -8.17 -54.32
N ARG A 5 1.57 -8.67 -53.47
CA ARG A 5 1.28 -9.67 -52.44
C ARG A 5 1.02 -8.94 -51.14
N THR A 6 -0.19 -9.05 -50.60
CA THR A 6 -0.58 -8.48 -49.31
C THR A 6 -0.03 -9.38 -48.20
N ILE A 7 0.94 -8.88 -47.45
CA ILE A 7 1.47 -9.54 -46.25
C ILE A 7 0.62 -9.07 -45.06
N ALA A 8 -0.14 -9.98 -44.45
CA ALA A 8 -0.82 -9.74 -43.19
C ALA A 8 0.19 -9.84 -42.05
N MET A 9 0.52 -8.70 -41.43
CA MET A 9 1.42 -8.61 -40.29
C MET A 9 0.62 -8.94 -39.01
N ALA A 10 0.79 -10.15 -38.49
CA ALA A 10 0.26 -10.55 -37.20
C ALA A 10 1.05 -9.83 -36.09
N LEU A 11 0.40 -8.88 -35.42
CA LEU A 11 0.95 -8.16 -34.27
C LEU A 11 0.91 -9.10 -33.05
N LEU A 12 2.01 -9.81 -32.78
CA LEU A 12 2.20 -10.55 -31.53
C LEU A 12 2.40 -9.53 -30.41
N LEU A 13 1.38 -9.32 -29.58
CA LEU A 13 1.52 -8.61 -28.30
C LEU A 13 2.36 -9.49 -27.37
N ALA A 14 3.68 -9.25 -27.35
CA ALA A 14 4.56 -9.82 -26.36
C ALA A 14 4.12 -9.32 -24.97
N PHE A 15 3.68 -10.23 -24.11
CA PHE A 15 3.45 -9.98 -22.69
C PHE A 15 4.82 -9.76 -22.04
N LEU A 16 5.33 -8.52 -22.12
CA LEU A 16 6.53 -8.14 -21.39
C LEU A 16 6.20 -8.23 -19.89
N PRO A 17 6.99 -8.95 -19.08
CA PRO A 17 6.82 -8.93 -17.64
C PRO A 17 6.97 -7.48 -17.16
N LEU A 18 5.98 -6.96 -16.43
CA LEU A 18 6.08 -5.66 -15.81
C LEU A 18 7.37 -5.64 -14.97
N PRO A 19 8.22 -4.61 -15.11
CA PRO A 19 9.41 -4.50 -14.29
C PRO A 19 9.01 -4.51 -12.82
N ALA A 20 9.81 -5.17 -11.99
CA ALA A 20 9.66 -5.18 -10.55
C ALA A 20 9.52 -3.75 -10.04
N LEU A 21 8.32 -3.36 -9.60
CA LEU A 21 8.12 -2.05 -9.03
C LEU A 21 8.62 -2.12 -7.59
N ALA A 22 9.84 -1.66 -7.36
CA ALA A 22 10.43 -1.57 -6.03
C ALA A 22 10.06 -0.22 -5.42
N THR A 23 9.44 -0.23 -4.23
CA THR A 23 9.20 0.99 -3.45
C THR A 23 10.40 1.20 -2.54
N GLY A 24 11.00 2.39 -2.57
CA GLY A 24 12.31 2.70 -1.96
C GLY A 24 12.42 2.62 -0.42
N GLY A 25 11.58 1.85 0.28
CA GLY A 25 11.55 1.79 1.75
C GLY A 25 11.83 0.44 2.42
N ASN A 26 11.71 -0.72 1.75
CA ASN A 26 11.97 -2.03 2.37
C ASN A 26 12.29 -3.11 1.32
N PRO A 27 13.36 -3.93 1.45
CA PRO A 27 13.71 -4.93 0.45
C PRO A 27 12.69 -6.09 0.28
N LEU A 28 11.69 -6.20 1.15
CA LEU A 28 10.55 -7.10 0.95
C LEU A 28 9.44 -6.49 0.07
N ASP A 29 9.49 -5.18 -0.23
CA ASP A 29 8.49 -4.43 -0.99
C ASP A 29 7.05 -4.59 -0.43
N VAL A 30 6.92 -4.65 0.89
CA VAL A 30 5.63 -4.74 1.59
C VAL A 30 5.52 -3.66 2.66
N VAL A 31 4.30 -3.18 2.88
CA VAL A 31 3.98 -2.35 4.04
C VAL A 31 3.42 -3.24 5.13
N VAL A 32 3.97 -3.12 6.34
CA VAL A 32 3.54 -3.86 7.52
C VAL A 32 3.05 -2.93 8.62
N ASP A 33 2.07 -3.39 9.39
CA ASP A 33 1.59 -2.66 10.55
C ASP A 33 2.58 -2.77 11.71
N VAL A 34 3.30 -1.68 11.99
CA VAL A 34 4.23 -1.58 13.13
C VAL A 34 3.70 -0.74 14.28
N ARG A 35 2.45 -0.24 14.18
CA ARG A 35 1.84 0.61 15.23
C ARG A 35 1.61 -0.14 16.52
N ARG A 36 1.50 -1.45 16.43
CA ARG A 36 1.47 -2.36 17.56
C ARG A 36 2.45 -3.49 17.27
N PRO A 37 3.73 -3.38 17.65
CA PRO A 37 4.62 -4.53 17.69
C PRO A 37 4.09 -5.45 18.79
N HIS A 38 3.08 -6.26 18.43
CA HIS A 38 2.39 -7.16 19.33
C HIS A 38 3.16 -8.47 19.43
N THR A 39 2.92 -9.19 20.51
CA THR A 39 3.23 -10.63 20.72
C THR A 39 2.66 -11.55 19.64
N GLU A 40 1.92 -11.03 18.67
CA GLU A 40 1.26 -11.77 17.61
C GLU A 40 1.97 -11.65 16.25
N GLY A 41 3.01 -10.81 16.12
CA GLY A 41 3.75 -10.57 14.88
C GLY A 41 3.26 -9.32 14.12
N VAL A 42 3.63 -9.19 12.85
CA VAL A 42 3.33 -8.01 12.01
C VAL A 42 2.40 -8.32 10.85
N THR A 43 1.39 -7.48 10.67
CA THR A 43 0.36 -7.70 9.66
C THR A 43 0.72 -6.99 8.36
N VAL A 44 0.63 -7.68 7.22
CA VAL A 44 0.84 -7.12 5.89
C VAL A 44 -0.35 -6.24 5.52
N MET A 45 -0.07 -4.97 5.29
CA MET A 45 -1.03 -3.93 4.90
C MET A 45 -1.07 -3.70 3.39
N ALA A 46 0.06 -3.90 2.73
CA ALA A 46 0.21 -3.75 1.28
C ALA A 46 1.31 -4.67 0.76
N VAL A 47 1.14 -5.14 -0.46
CA VAL A 47 2.18 -5.85 -1.22
C VAL A 47 2.40 -5.10 -2.51
N THR A 48 3.65 -4.76 -2.82
CA THR A 48 3.97 -4.05 -4.05
C THR A 48 3.93 -5.02 -5.23
N PRO A 49 3.20 -4.69 -6.32
CA PRO A 49 3.15 -5.52 -7.51
C PRO A 49 4.54 -5.74 -8.11
N GLY A 50 4.88 -6.99 -8.42
CA GLY A 50 6.18 -7.40 -8.92
C GLY A 50 7.32 -7.28 -7.91
N GLY A 51 7.05 -6.93 -6.65
CA GLY A 51 8.03 -6.87 -5.57
C GLY A 51 8.35 -8.25 -4.98
N ASN A 52 9.34 -8.31 -4.07
CA ASN A 52 9.73 -9.58 -3.46
C ASN A 52 8.60 -10.22 -2.64
N GLY A 53 7.81 -9.43 -1.92
CA GLY A 53 6.67 -9.95 -1.17
C GLY A 53 5.66 -10.69 -2.07
N GLU A 54 5.33 -10.14 -3.24
CA GLU A 54 4.44 -10.81 -4.19
C GLU A 54 5.06 -12.10 -4.72
N ARG A 55 6.35 -12.08 -5.07
CA ARG A 55 7.08 -13.26 -5.58
C ARG A 55 7.09 -14.43 -4.62
N ILE A 56 7.27 -14.19 -3.32
CA ILE A 56 7.23 -15.25 -2.31
C ILE A 56 5.79 -15.63 -1.92
N GLY A 57 4.79 -14.95 -2.47
CA GLY A 57 3.38 -15.25 -2.27
C GLY A 57 2.77 -14.63 -1.01
N LEU A 58 3.33 -13.54 -0.48
CA LEU A 58 2.66 -12.74 0.56
C LEU A 58 1.38 -12.12 0.00
N ARG A 59 0.40 -11.97 0.89
CA ARG A 59 -0.89 -11.34 0.60
C ARG A 59 -1.21 -10.33 1.69
N VAL A 60 -1.99 -9.32 1.31
CA VAL A 60 -2.60 -8.40 2.28
C VAL A 60 -3.40 -9.20 3.30
N GLY A 61 -3.21 -8.91 4.59
CA GLY A 61 -3.85 -9.62 5.70
C GLY A 61 -3.03 -10.76 6.28
N ASP A 62 -1.96 -11.22 5.61
CA ASP A 62 -1.01 -12.15 6.22
C ASP A 62 -0.41 -11.54 7.49
N ARG A 63 -0.21 -12.36 8.51
CA ARG A 63 0.55 -11.96 9.70
C ARG A 63 1.88 -12.67 9.75
N ILE A 64 2.96 -11.95 9.52
CA ILE A 64 4.32 -12.47 9.59
C ILE A 64 4.73 -12.59 11.05
N ILE A 65 5.03 -13.81 11.49
CA ILE A 65 5.40 -14.12 12.87
C ILE A 65 6.87 -14.52 13.00
N GLU A 66 7.53 -14.84 11.90
CA GLU A 66 8.96 -15.16 11.87
C GLU A 66 9.56 -14.83 10.50
N ALA A 67 10.81 -14.40 10.48
CA ALA A 67 11.62 -14.25 9.28
C ALA A 67 12.99 -14.90 9.47
N ASN A 68 13.37 -15.84 8.60
CA ASN A 68 14.64 -16.58 8.63
C ASN A 68 14.97 -17.14 10.03
N GLY A 69 14.00 -17.77 10.71
CA GLY A 69 14.18 -18.34 12.05
C GLY A 69 14.13 -17.33 13.19
N ARG A 70 14.04 -16.01 12.90
CA ARG A 70 13.95 -14.96 13.92
C ARG A 70 12.50 -14.56 14.15
N SER A 71 12.05 -14.71 15.40
CA SER A 71 10.72 -14.34 15.84
C SER A 71 10.45 -12.84 15.65
N LEU A 72 9.31 -12.51 15.04
CA LEU A 72 8.80 -11.13 14.92
C LEU A 72 7.78 -10.78 16.02
N THR A 73 7.45 -11.73 16.90
CA THR A 73 6.54 -11.50 18.04
C THR A 73 7.24 -10.82 19.21
N ASP A 74 8.57 -10.91 19.27
CA ASP A 74 9.37 -10.51 20.44
C ASP A 74 10.22 -9.26 20.17
N THR A 75 9.93 -8.53 19.10
CA THR A 75 10.72 -7.37 18.65
C THR A 75 9.93 -6.08 18.65
N LEU A 76 10.58 -5.00 19.07
CA LEU A 76 10.06 -3.64 18.95
C LEU A 76 10.39 -3.00 17.59
N LYS A 77 11.19 -3.68 16.75
CA LYS A 77 11.66 -3.15 15.45
C LYS A 77 11.46 -4.16 14.31
N PRO A 78 10.22 -4.62 14.06
CA PRO A 78 9.96 -5.66 13.07
C PRO A 78 10.32 -5.24 11.63
N SER A 79 10.10 -3.99 11.22
CA SER A 79 10.52 -3.51 9.89
C SER A 79 12.02 -3.67 9.66
N ARG A 80 12.84 -3.40 10.68
CA ARG A 80 14.29 -3.57 10.60
C ARG A 80 14.67 -5.05 10.44
N MET A 81 14.03 -5.93 11.20
CA MET A 81 14.30 -7.37 11.09
C MET A 81 13.91 -7.95 9.73
N LEU A 82 12.80 -7.48 9.16
CA LEU A 82 12.40 -7.86 7.80
C LEU A 82 13.40 -7.35 6.75
N ALA A 83 13.88 -6.12 6.90
CA ALA A 83 14.94 -5.58 6.04
C ALA A 83 16.24 -6.38 6.17
N GLU A 84 16.69 -6.70 7.39
CA GLU A 84 17.87 -7.54 7.63
C GLU A 84 17.73 -8.94 7.02
N ALA A 85 16.54 -9.55 7.14
CA ALA A 85 16.25 -10.87 6.57
C ALA A 85 16.28 -10.89 5.04
N THR A 86 16.06 -9.75 4.40
CA THR A 86 16.04 -9.62 2.93
C THR A 86 17.34 -9.10 2.34
N SER A 87 18.10 -8.28 3.07
CA SER A 87 19.45 -7.82 2.66
C SER A 87 20.54 -8.88 2.89
N GLY A 88 20.30 -9.88 3.74
CA GLY A 88 21.30 -10.84 4.19
C GLY A 88 21.46 -12.10 3.33
N GLY A 89 20.69 -12.29 2.25
CA GLY A 89 20.84 -13.48 1.41
C GLY A 89 19.86 -13.60 0.24
N ASP A 90 20.16 -14.54 -0.65
CA ASP A 90 19.37 -14.83 -1.86
C ASP A 90 18.00 -15.44 -1.57
N SER A 91 17.72 -15.84 -0.32
CA SER A 91 16.51 -16.56 0.07
C SER A 91 15.87 -15.98 1.33
N LEU A 92 14.55 -15.85 1.32
CA LEU A 92 13.73 -15.48 2.47
C LEU A 92 12.76 -16.59 2.80
N ARG A 93 12.70 -16.92 4.09
CA ARG A 93 11.76 -17.85 4.70
C ARG A 93 10.91 -17.11 5.70
N LEU A 94 9.62 -17.01 5.44
CA LEU A 94 8.65 -16.40 6.34
C LEU A 94 7.71 -17.45 6.90
N ARG A 95 7.47 -17.36 8.21
CA ARG A 95 6.32 -18.04 8.83
C ARG A 95 5.21 -17.00 8.97
N VAL A 96 4.04 -17.30 8.40
CA VAL A 96 2.90 -16.39 8.38
C VAL A 96 1.64 -17.06 8.91
N ILE A 97 0.70 -16.28 9.44
CA ILE A 97 -0.67 -16.71 9.70
C ILE A 97 -1.56 -16.15 8.59
N ARG A 98 -2.27 -17.04 7.89
CA ARG A 98 -3.25 -16.72 6.86
C ARG A 98 -4.52 -17.52 7.13
N ASP A 99 -5.65 -16.84 7.21
CA ASP A 99 -6.96 -17.47 7.49
C ASP A 99 -6.95 -18.37 8.73
N GLY A 100 -6.18 -17.98 9.76
CA GLY A 100 -6.01 -18.73 11.00
C GLY A 100 -5.02 -19.91 10.94
N GLN A 101 -4.45 -20.19 9.77
CA GLN A 101 -3.48 -21.27 9.57
C GLN A 101 -2.06 -20.74 9.50
N THR A 102 -1.10 -21.50 10.04
CA THR A 102 0.32 -21.18 9.89
C THR A 102 0.83 -21.73 8.56
N LEU A 103 1.40 -20.86 7.73
CA LEU A 103 2.03 -21.19 6.45
C LEU A 103 3.51 -20.83 6.49
N ILE A 104 4.29 -21.53 5.66
CA ILE A 104 5.68 -21.20 5.39
C ILE A 104 5.76 -20.71 3.96
N LEU A 105 6.29 -19.50 3.78
CA LEU A 105 6.54 -18.89 2.47
C LEU A 105 8.05 -18.81 2.28
N ASP A 106 8.56 -19.60 1.36
CA ASP A 106 9.98 -19.70 1.05
C ASP A 106 10.20 -19.29 -0.41
N GLY A 107 11.16 -18.41 -0.65
CA GLY A 107 11.47 -17.96 -2.01
C GLY A 107 12.75 -17.15 -2.08
N SER A 108 13.22 -16.94 -3.31
CA SER A 108 14.37 -16.09 -3.56
C SER A 108 13.99 -14.61 -3.50
N VAL A 109 14.82 -13.80 -2.85
CA VAL A 109 14.69 -12.34 -2.83
C VAL A 109 15.60 -11.78 -3.89
N VAL A 110 15.07 -10.91 -4.75
CA VAL A 110 15.90 -10.15 -5.69
C VAL A 110 16.18 -8.81 -5.05
N GLU A 111 17.44 -8.41 -4.94
CA GLU A 111 17.74 -7.07 -4.45
C GLU A 111 17.04 -6.04 -5.33
N ALA A 112 16.15 -5.29 -4.69
CA ALA A 112 15.23 -4.39 -5.35
C ALA A 112 16.01 -3.13 -5.78
N ALA A 113 16.63 -3.17 -6.96
CA ALA A 113 17.18 -1.98 -7.61
C ALA A 113 16.03 -1.14 -8.19
N ALA A 114 15.32 -0.40 -7.34
CA ALA A 114 14.51 0.71 -7.85
C ALA A 114 15.47 1.68 -8.56
N PRO A 115 15.20 2.11 -9.80
CA PRO A 115 15.96 3.22 -10.36
C PRO A 115 15.75 4.41 -9.43
N ALA A 116 16.83 4.88 -8.80
CA ALA A 116 16.79 6.09 -7.99
C ALA A 116 16.48 7.25 -8.94
N VAL A 117 15.22 7.64 -9.01
CA VAL A 117 14.84 8.87 -9.70
C VAL A 117 15.35 9.99 -8.80
N GLU A 118 16.35 10.74 -9.29
CA GLU A 118 16.86 11.88 -8.53
C GLU A 118 15.78 12.96 -8.41
N GLY A 119 15.68 13.53 -7.21
CA GLY A 119 14.70 14.57 -6.89
C GLY A 119 13.75 14.14 -5.79
N CYS A 120 12.71 14.94 -5.62
CA CYS A 120 11.71 14.72 -4.59
C CYS A 120 10.40 15.38 -4.95
N GLY A 121 9.36 14.96 -4.24
CA GLY A 121 8.06 15.61 -4.27
C GLY A 121 7.42 15.58 -2.89
N TYR A 122 6.14 15.91 -2.85
CA TYR A 122 5.35 15.90 -1.63
C TYR A 122 4.10 15.05 -1.76
N ILE A 123 3.74 14.35 -0.70
CA ILE A 123 2.42 13.77 -0.51
C ILE A 123 1.72 14.55 0.59
N SER A 124 0.46 14.93 0.36
CA SER A 124 -0.24 15.86 1.24
C SER A 124 -1.72 15.52 1.37
N THR A 125 -2.23 15.63 2.59
CA THR A 125 -3.67 15.69 2.88
C THR A 125 -4.16 17.12 3.03
N LEU A 126 -3.24 18.11 3.10
CA LEU A 126 -3.58 19.54 3.05
C LEU A 126 -3.97 19.97 1.64
N GLY A 127 -5.22 20.38 1.50
CA GLY A 127 -5.75 21.05 0.32
C GLY A 127 -7.22 21.36 0.51
N THR A 128 -7.73 22.31 -0.28
CA THR A 128 -9.18 22.49 -0.40
C THR A 128 -9.71 21.34 -1.25
N LEU A 129 -10.27 20.32 -0.59
CA LEU A 129 -10.94 19.23 -1.30
C LEU A 129 -12.03 19.83 -2.18
N PRO A 130 -12.05 19.54 -3.49
CA PRO A 130 -12.78 20.33 -4.47
C PRO A 130 -14.24 20.38 -4.08
N HIS A 131 -14.99 19.28 -4.03
CA HIS A 131 -16.37 19.34 -3.53
C HIS A 131 -16.81 18.01 -2.91
N VAL A 132 -17.44 18.06 -1.72
CA VAL A 132 -18.20 16.92 -1.15
C VAL A 132 -19.27 16.40 -2.12
N ARG A 133 -19.68 17.22 -3.10
CA ARG A 133 -20.57 16.85 -4.22
C ARG A 133 -20.00 15.74 -5.10
N ASP A 134 -18.67 15.65 -5.20
CA ASP A 134 -17.98 14.64 -6.00
C ASP A 134 -17.68 13.36 -5.19
N LYS A 135 -18.35 13.19 -4.04
CA LYS A 135 -18.13 12.09 -3.09
C LYS A 135 -16.67 11.99 -2.61
N LEU A 136 -15.93 13.11 -2.59
CA LEU A 136 -14.55 13.18 -2.12
C LEU A 136 -14.47 13.65 -0.66
N TYR A 137 -13.63 12.99 0.13
CA TYR A 137 -13.46 13.20 1.56
C TYR A 137 -11.98 13.27 1.97
N PRO A 138 -11.68 13.91 3.11
CA PRO A 138 -10.32 13.91 3.63
C PRO A 138 -9.88 12.49 4.00
N VAL A 139 -8.57 12.29 3.97
CA VAL A 139 -7.89 11.13 4.53
C VAL A 139 -6.87 11.59 5.56
N VAL A 140 -6.45 10.67 6.42
CA VAL A 140 -5.22 10.81 7.21
C VAL A 140 -4.22 9.79 6.73
N ILE A 141 -2.97 10.19 6.58
CA ILE A 141 -1.89 9.25 6.28
C ILE A 141 -1.49 8.59 7.60
N VAL A 142 -1.45 7.26 7.60
CA VAL A 142 -1.12 6.47 8.79
C VAL A 142 0.25 5.81 8.67
N ASP A 143 0.73 5.60 7.45
CA ASP A 143 2.03 5.00 7.16
C ASP A 143 2.52 5.41 5.76
N ILE A 144 3.84 5.55 5.62
CA ILE A 144 4.52 5.69 4.33
C ILE A 144 5.68 4.68 4.35
N ASP A 145 5.71 3.80 3.34
CA ASP A 145 6.74 2.79 3.11
C ASP A 145 7.11 1.89 4.31
N GLY A 146 6.15 1.59 5.19
CA GLY A 146 6.35 0.68 6.33
C GLY A 146 7.17 1.26 7.48
N THR A 147 7.36 2.58 7.52
CA THR A 147 8.16 3.26 8.55
C THR A 147 7.41 3.46 9.88
N GLY A 148 6.07 3.53 9.86
CA GLY A 148 5.16 3.56 11.01
C GLY A 148 5.30 4.70 12.02
N THR A 149 4.18 5.41 12.28
CA THR A 149 3.91 6.32 13.43
C THR A 149 4.75 7.59 13.62
N PRO A 150 4.18 8.64 14.25
CA PRO A 150 3.02 9.41 13.79
C PRO A 150 3.44 10.41 12.71
N LEU A 151 2.65 10.46 11.64
CA LEU A 151 2.75 11.52 10.64
C LEU A 151 2.02 12.75 11.21
N GLU A 152 2.73 13.56 11.99
CA GLU A 152 2.16 14.78 12.59
C GLU A 152 1.92 15.89 11.56
N ALA A 153 2.69 15.85 10.47
CA ALA A 153 2.51 16.74 9.34
C ALA A 153 1.44 16.18 8.39
N ASN A 154 0.63 17.07 7.81
CA ASN A 154 -0.29 16.72 6.73
C ASN A 154 0.36 16.85 5.34
N ARG A 155 1.69 17.07 5.29
CA ARG A 155 2.53 17.17 4.08
C ARG A 155 3.86 16.47 4.38
N HIS A 156 4.26 15.56 3.51
CA HIS A 156 5.49 14.77 3.64
C HIS A 156 6.34 14.94 2.40
N ARG A 157 7.62 15.28 2.59
CA ARG A 157 8.61 15.29 1.51
C ARG A 157 9.12 13.87 1.33
N LEU A 158 9.09 13.36 0.10
CA LEU A 158 9.56 12.03 -0.26
C LEU A 158 10.56 12.15 -1.42
N PRO A 159 11.54 11.23 -1.51
CA PRO A 159 12.31 11.04 -2.75
C PRO A 159 11.38 10.86 -3.95
N ALA A 160 11.89 11.10 -5.15
CA ALA A 160 11.15 10.75 -6.36
C ALA A 160 11.16 9.23 -6.55
N GLY A 161 10.06 8.69 -7.05
CA GLY A 161 9.85 7.26 -7.26
C GLY A 161 8.57 6.74 -6.61
N LEU A 162 8.43 5.42 -6.60
CA LEU A 162 7.21 4.76 -6.14
C LEU A 162 7.20 4.63 -4.60
N HIS A 163 6.11 5.12 -4.01
CA HIS A 163 5.85 5.05 -2.58
C HIS A 163 4.53 4.35 -2.29
N VAL A 164 4.49 3.58 -1.21
CA VAL A 164 3.25 3.00 -0.69
C VAL A 164 2.76 3.83 0.48
N VAL A 165 1.58 4.41 0.33
CA VAL A 165 0.97 5.27 1.35
C VAL A 165 -0.27 4.59 1.90
N VAL A 166 -0.29 4.33 3.20
CA VAL A 166 -1.51 3.84 3.85
C VAL A 166 -2.28 5.01 4.41
N VAL A 167 -3.57 5.06 4.10
CA VAL A 167 -4.47 6.12 4.57
C VAL A 167 -5.72 5.57 5.24
N ASN A 168 -6.27 6.34 6.18
CA ASN A 168 -7.63 6.12 6.70
C ASN A 168 -8.56 7.22 6.18
N GLU A 169 -9.79 6.86 5.87
CA GLU A 169 -10.83 7.83 5.50
C GLU A 169 -11.30 8.69 6.68
N ARG A 170 -11.75 9.92 6.38
CA ARG A 170 -12.49 10.81 7.30
C ARG A 170 -13.88 11.14 6.73
N ILE A 171 -14.60 10.14 6.24
CA ILE A 171 -15.98 10.28 5.76
C ILE A 171 -16.87 10.53 6.98
N GLY A 172 -17.60 11.64 6.95
CA GLY A 172 -18.45 12.04 8.07
C GLY A 172 -19.55 11.02 8.35
N GLY A 173 -19.79 10.72 9.63
CA GLY A 173 -20.81 9.77 10.08
C GLY A 173 -22.23 10.06 9.55
N ILE A 174 -22.51 11.33 9.20
CA ILE A 174 -23.78 11.74 8.58
C ILE A 174 -24.09 11.04 7.25
N ARG A 175 -23.09 10.47 6.57
CA ARG A 175 -23.26 9.69 5.33
C ARG A 175 -23.76 8.27 5.56
N PHE A 176 -23.88 7.85 6.81
CA PHE A 176 -24.31 6.53 7.20
C PHE A 176 -25.51 6.66 8.13
N ASN A 177 -26.54 5.84 7.93
CA ASN A 177 -27.62 5.70 8.93
C ASN A 177 -27.07 5.04 10.22
N GLU A 178 -27.84 5.04 11.31
CA GLU A 178 -27.36 4.55 12.60
C GLU A 178 -26.85 3.10 12.57
N MET A 179 -27.56 2.22 11.88
CA MET A 179 -27.15 0.82 11.71
C MET A 179 -25.81 0.71 10.99
N LEU A 180 -25.64 1.42 9.88
CA LEU A 180 -24.41 1.41 9.09
C LEU A 180 -23.24 2.05 9.85
N ARG A 181 -23.48 3.11 10.63
CA ARG A 181 -22.47 3.71 11.53
C ARG A 181 -21.97 2.68 12.53
N ARG A 182 -22.88 2.03 13.27
CA ARG A 182 -22.51 1.00 14.26
C ARG A 182 -21.74 -0.15 13.60
N GLN A 183 -22.14 -0.56 12.38
CA GLN A 183 -21.42 -1.58 11.64
C GLN A 183 -20.02 -1.14 11.23
N ARG A 184 -19.86 0.11 10.78
CA ARG A 184 -18.56 0.70 10.41
C ARG A 184 -17.64 0.77 11.61
N ASP A 185 -18.13 1.23 12.76
CA ASP A 185 -17.33 1.33 13.98
C ASP A 185 -16.84 -0.06 14.44
N ARG A 186 -17.71 -1.07 14.40
CA ARG A 186 -17.33 -2.47 14.69
C ARG A 186 -16.29 -3.00 13.71
N MET A 187 -16.46 -2.73 12.41
CA MET A 187 -15.48 -3.14 11.40
C MET A 187 -14.14 -2.45 11.65
N GLN A 188 -14.12 -1.14 11.89
CA GLN A 188 -12.89 -0.39 12.17
C GLN A 188 -12.15 -0.92 13.41
N VAL A 189 -12.87 -1.28 14.47
CA VAL A 189 -12.28 -1.90 15.67
C VAL A 189 -11.72 -3.28 15.35
N ARG A 190 -12.46 -4.12 14.61
CA ARG A 190 -12.06 -5.49 14.25
C ARG A 190 -10.85 -5.52 13.31
N GLU A 191 -10.85 -4.67 12.29
CA GLU A 191 -9.76 -4.58 11.32
C GLU A 191 -8.54 -3.86 11.91
N GLY A 192 -8.78 -2.91 12.84
CA GLY A 192 -7.74 -2.11 13.46
C GLY A 192 -6.90 -1.41 12.40
N ALA A 193 -5.64 -1.79 12.32
CA ALA A 193 -4.71 -1.29 11.32
C ALA A 193 -5.16 -1.53 9.88
N ARG A 194 -5.77 -2.68 9.60
CA ARG A 194 -6.24 -3.11 8.27
C ARG A 194 -7.47 -2.35 7.79
N ALA A 195 -8.07 -1.51 8.65
CA ALA A 195 -9.15 -0.62 8.22
C ALA A 195 -8.65 0.44 7.22
N GLY A 196 -7.36 0.80 7.31
CA GLY A 196 -6.70 1.66 6.34
C GLY A 196 -6.45 0.96 5.02
N LYS A 197 -6.32 1.75 3.95
CA LYS A 197 -6.06 1.24 2.60
C LYS A 197 -4.76 1.81 2.06
N ALA A 198 -4.02 0.96 1.36
CA ALA A 198 -2.80 1.36 0.67
C ALA A 198 -3.13 2.05 -0.66
N LEU A 199 -2.34 3.06 -0.99
CA LEU A 199 -2.34 3.79 -2.24
C LEU A 199 -0.89 3.86 -2.74
N LEU A 200 -0.65 3.34 -3.94
CA LEU A 200 0.63 3.50 -4.63
C LEU A 200 0.69 4.89 -5.26
N VAL A 201 1.76 5.62 -4.98
CA VAL A 201 2.00 6.96 -5.52
C VAL A 201 3.38 7.01 -6.12
N ASP A 202 3.45 7.17 -7.45
CA ASP A 202 4.70 7.46 -8.15
C ASP A 202 4.97 8.97 -8.06
N VAL A 203 5.84 9.34 -7.12
CA VAL A 203 6.19 10.72 -6.79
C VAL A 203 7.21 11.23 -7.80
N GLN A 204 6.78 12.16 -8.66
CA GLN A 204 7.68 12.83 -9.59
C GLN A 204 8.39 14.02 -8.93
N PRO A 205 9.61 14.38 -9.38
CA PRO A 205 10.31 15.57 -8.92
C PRO A 205 9.48 16.85 -9.09
N GLY A 206 9.46 17.70 -8.07
CA GLY A 206 8.79 19.02 -8.13
C GLY A 206 7.26 18.95 -8.18
N LYS A 207 6.66 17.84 -7.74
CA LYS A 207 5.20 17.66 -7.68
C LYS A 207 4.72 17.50 -6.24
N ARG A 208 3.49 17.94 -5.98
CA ARG A 208 2.72 17.59 -4.79
C ARG A 208 1.44 16.83 -5.15
N TYR A 209 1.25 15.70 -4.49
CA TYR A 209 0.12 14.80 -4.65
C TYR A 209 -0.86 15.01 -3.49
N LEU A 210 -2.09 15.40 -3.82
CA LEU A 210 -3.16 15.65 -2.87
C LEU A 210 -4.03 14.40 -2.74
N LEU A 211 -4.04 13.82 -1.54
CA LEU A 211 -4.74 12.56 -1.27
C LEU A 211 -6.16 12.79 -0.74
N GLY A 212 -7.03 11.83 -1.00
CA GLY A 212 -8.42 11.83 -0.55
C GLY A 212 -9.03 10.43 -0.56
N ALA A 213 -10.27 10.36 -0.10
CA ALA A 213 -11.11 9.17 -0.14
C ALA A 213 -12.32 9.44 -1.04
N ARG A 214 -12.57 8.56 -2.00
CA ARG A 214 -13.83 8.54 -2.75
C ARG A 214 -14.81 7.65 -2.01
N PHE A 215 -15.98 8.18 -1.69
CA PHE A 215 -17.08 7.45 -1.06
C PHE A 215 -17.92 6.75 -2.13
N LEU A 216 -18.14 5.44 -1.93
CA LEU A 216 -18.87 4.56 -2.84
C LEU A 216 -20.22 4.21 -2.20
N ASP A 217 -21.24 5.01 -2.50
CA ASP A 217 -22.57 4.96 -1.88
C ASP A 217 -23.64 4.24 -2.71
N ASP A 218 -23.37 3.96 -3.99
CA ASP A 218 -24.36 3.38 -4.92
C ASP A 218 -24.96 2.04 -4.41
N ASN A 219 -24.21 1.25 -3.63
CA ASN A 219 -24.65 -0.01 -3.02
C ASN A 219 -24.28 -0.10 -1.53
N LEU A 220 -24.42 1.01 -0.80
CA LEU A 220 -24.04 1.06 0.60
C LEU A 220 -24.95 0.16 1.47
N GLY A 221 -24.34 -0.78 2.18
CA GLY A 221 -25.06 -1.76 2.99
C GLY A 221 -24.15 -2.44 4.01
N VAL A 222 -24.72 -3.30 4.85
CA VAL A 222 -23.99 -3.99 5.94
C VAL A 222 -22.78 -4.76 5.41
N ARG A 223 -22.93 -5.45 4.27
CA ARG A 223 -21.85 -6.23 3.67
C ARG A 223 -20.73 -5.35 3.14
N THR A 224 -21.05 -4.31 2.35
CA THR A 224 -20.02 -3.38 1.83
C THR A 224 -19.29 -2.63 2.94
N ILE A 225 -19.96 -2.32 4.06
CA ILE A 225 -19.28 -1.80 5.26
C ILE A 225 -18.37 -2.85 5.90
N SER A 226 -18.87 -4.08 6.08
CA SER A 226 -18.13 -5.18 6.73
C SER A 226 -16.87 -5.57 5.97
N ASP A 227 -16.94 -5.51 4.65
CA ASP A 227 -15.85 -5.83 3.71
C ASP A 227 -14.95 -4.62 3.44
N ASN A 228 -15.18 -3.49 4.14
CA ASN A 228 -14.48 -2.21 3.93
C ASN A 228 -14.53 -1.72 2.46
N ALA A 229 -15.58 -2.05 1.72
CA ALA A 229 -15.73 -1.79 0.28
C ALA A 229 -16.49 -0.47 -0.04
N TYR A 230 -16.79 0.35 0.97
CA TYR A 230 -17.58 1.58 0.83
C TYR A 230 -16.76 2.83 0.45
N TRP A 231 -15.44 2.71 0.29
CA TRP A 231 -14.57 3.82 -0.08
C TRP A 231 -13.30 3.33 -0.76
N GLU A 232 -12.62 4.21 -1.48
CA GLU A 232 -11.31 3.94 -2.06
C GLU A 232 -10.37 5.15 -1.88
N PRO A 233 -9.07 4.92 -1.62
CA PRO A 233 -8.08 6.00 -1.58
C PRO A 233 -7.71 6.43 -3.01
N LEU A 234 -7.40 7.71 -3.19
CA LEU A 234 -6.94 8.23 -4.47
C LEU A 234 -6.07 9.48 -4.31
N VAL A 235 -5.27 9.74 -5.34
CA VAL A 235 -4.75 11.08 -5.62
C VAL A 235 -5.85 11.82 -6.38
N TRP A 236 -6.47 12.83 -5.76
CA TRP A 236 -7.54 13.59 -6.42
C TRP A 236 -7.01 14.80 -7.19
N LYS A 237 -5.78 15.24 -6.90
CA LYS A 237 -5.11 16.31 -7.63
C LYS A 237 -3.59 16.24 -7.49
N VAL A 238 -2.90 16.61 -8.56
CA VAL A 238 -1.45 16.83 -8.59
C VAL A 238 -1.22 18.30 -8.90
N VAL A 239 -0.28 18.94 -8.19
CA VAL A 239 0.13 20.32 -8.42
C VAL A 239 1.65 20.41 -8.52
N ASP A 240 2.14 21.42 -9.20
CA ASP A 240 3.57 21.75 -9.20
C ASP A 240 3.95 22.34 -7.84
N GLU A 241 4.99 21.80 -7.23
CA GLU A 241 5.58 22.29 -5.99
C GLU A 241 7.04 21.85 -5.90
N ASP A 242 7.95 22.81 -6.09
CA ASP A 242 9.37 22.57 -5.94
C ASP A 242 9.70 22.10 -4.52
N CYS A 243 10.64 21.16 -4.42
CA CYS A 243 11.25 20.83 -3.15
C CYS A 243 12.21 21.92 -2.70
N ARG A 244 11.71 22.84 -1.89
CA ARG A 244 12.51 23.86 -1.21
C ARG A 244 12.54 23.63 0.29
#